data_AF-A0A923E9A7-F1
#
_entry.id   AF-A0A923E9A7-F1
#
_cell.length_a   1.000
_cell.length_b   1.000
_cell.length_c   1.000
_cell.angle_alpha   90.00
_cell.angle_beta   90.00
_cell.angle_gamma   90.00
#
_symmetry.space_group_name_H-M   'P 1'
#
loop_
_entity.id
_entity.type
_entity.pdbx_description
1 polymer ?
#
loop_
_entity_poly.entity_id
_entity_poly.type
_entity_poly.pdbx_seq_one_letter_code
_entity_poly.pdbx_strand_id
1 'polypeptide(L)'
;DGGVISNKLYGYKLVYTNEPVVLTGIVSVSSIEGVTEVESIVSKNALEHIFHGNINGKGLPSGYHKPSIMSKATISNISSSDKFGVYKGMVEMNGKTKFSTFFPDSWNRVNIINSIKEVHEGIQFNKAGWYTGKTSSGMPIKMWLNEKGLVDTAFPVYSK
;
A
#
# COMPACT_ATOMS: atom_id res chain seq x y z
N ASP A 1 -34.04 -22.18 1.36
CA ASP A 1 -33.09 -22.30 0.25
C ASP A 1 -32.89 -20.98 -0.46
N GLY A 2 -31.62 -20.61 -0.71
CA GLY A 2 -31.25 -19.59 -1.70
C GLY A 2 -30.99 -18.17 -1.17
N GLY A 3 -29.82 -17.96 -0.55
CA GLY A 3 -29.33 -16.62 -0.17
C GLY A 3 -29.05 -15.73 -1.39
N VAL A 4 -29.49 -14.48 -1.31
CA VAL A 4 -29.23 -13.44 -2.31
C VAL A 4 -27.77 -13.00 -2.21
N ILE A 5 -26.95 -13.36 -3.20
CA ILE A 5 -25.59 -12.86 -3.37
C ILE A 5 -25.68 -11.49 -4.05
N SER A 6 -25.50 -10.40 -3.30
CA SER A 6 -25.47 -9.06 -3.90
C SER A 6 -24.14 -8.85 -4.62
N ASN A 7 -24.15 -8.94 -5.95
CA ASN A 7 -23.05 -8.44 -6.77
C ASN A 7 -23.15 -6.92 -6.82
N LYS A 8 -22.48 -6.21 -5.90
CA LYS A 8 -22.31 -4.76 -6.00
C LYS A 8 -21.33 -4.45 -7.13
N LEU A 9 -21.85 -4.20 -8.32
CA LEU A 9 -21.11 -3.65 -9.45
C LEU A 9 -20.93 -2.15 -9.22
N TYR A 10 -19.78 -1.74 -8.65
CA TYR A 10 -19.44 -0.33 -8.52
C TYR A 10 -19.00 0.21 -9.88
N GLY A 11 -19.96 0.66 -10.68
CA GLY A 11 -19.72 1.42 -11.90
C GLY A 11 -19.21 2.81 -11.55
N TYR A 12 -17.91 3.05 -11.69
CA TYR A 12 -17.37 4.39 -11.78
C TYR A 12 -16.82 4.62 -13.20
N LYS A 13 -17.27 5.70 -13.84
CA LYS A 13 -16.70 6.18 -15.10
C LYS A 13 -15.50 7.06 -14.74
N LEU A 14 -14.29 6.54 -14.84
CA LEU A 14 -13.09 7.37 -14.76
C LEU A 14 -12.82 7.97 -16.13
N VAL A 15 -12.98 9.28 -16.24
CA VAL A 15 -12.33 10.07 -17.28
C VAL A 15 -10.87 10.15 -16.89
N TYR A 16 -9.99 9.52 -17.67
CA TYR A 16 -8.55 9.62 -17.48
C TYR A 16 -8.09 11.01 -17.92
N THR A 17 -7.69 11.87 -16.98
CA THR A 17 -6.83 13.00 -17.30
C THR A 17 -5.39 12.58 -17.01
N ASN A 18 -4.56 12.60 -18.04
CA ASN A 18 -3.10 12.43 -17.96
C ASN A 18 -2.44 13.66 -17.30
N GLU A 19 -2.93 14.08 -16.14
CA GLU A 19 -2.35 15.19 -15.38
C GLU A 19 -1.16 14.64 -14.55
N PRO A 20 0.04 15.22 -14.66
CA PRO A 20 1.14 14.88 -13.76
C PRO A 20 0.73 15.31 -12.34
N VAL A 21 0.53 14.34 -11.44
CA VAL A 21 0.27 14.66 -10.03
C VAL A 21 1.57 15.16 -9.43
N VAL A 22 1.75 16.49 -9.42
CA VAL A 22 2.79 17.17 -8.68
C VAL A 22 2.59 16.83 -7.20
N LEU A 23 3.57 16.14 -6.63
CA LEU A 23 3.61 15.79 -5.22
C LEU A 23 3.83 17.08 -4.40
N THR A 24 2.76 17.80 -4.08
CA THR A 24 2.82 18.98 -3.21
C THR A 24 2.90 18.53 -1.74
N GLY A 25 4.04 17.97 -1.34
CA GLY A 25 4.48 18.04 0.04
C GLY A 25 5.16 19.39 0.24
N ILE A 26 4.87 20.09 1.33
CA ILE A 26 5.67 21.26 1.73
C ILE A 26 7.06 20.72 2.08
N VAL A 27 7.96 20.77 1.11
CA VAL A 27 9.40 20.76 1.36
C VAL A 27 9.74 22.18 1.76
N SER A 28 10.39 22.37 2.89
CA SER A 28 11.08 23.62 3.18
C SER A 28 12.19 23.78 2.13
N VAL A 29 11.85 24.34 0.96
CA VAL A 29 12.80 24.60 -0.12
C VAL A 29 13.43 25.95 0.17
N SER A 30 14.60 25.95 0.81
CA SER A 30 15.55 27.03 0.58
C SER A 30 16.06 26.87 -0.85
N SER A 31 15.84 27.87 -1.70
CA SER A 31 16.23 27.88 -3.11
C SER A 31 17.67 27.43 -3.30
N ILE A 32 17.88 26.30 -3.99
CA ILE A 32 19.18 25.93 -4.54
C ILE A 32 18.93 25.44 -5.96
N GLU A 33 19.53 26.14 -6.92
CA GLU A 33 19.56 25.76 -8.32
C GLU A 33 20.25 24.38 -8.46
N GLY A 34 19.63 23.47 -9.22
CA GLY A 34 20.10 22.10 -9.39
C GLY A 34 19.20 21.08 -8.69
N VAL A 35 17.96 20.94 -9.17
CA VAL A 35 17.03 19.90 -8.71
C VAL A 35 17.53 18.54 -9.21
N THR A 36 18.37 17.89 -8.41
CA THR A 36 18.56 16.44 -8.49
C THR A 36 17.26 15.77 -8.06
N GLU A 37 16.89 14.70 -8.76
CA GLU A 37 15.70 13.88 -8.52
C GLU A 37 15.47 13.66 -7.01
N VAL A 38 14.37 14.19 -6.47
CA VAL A 38 14.03 14.01 -5.04
C VAL A 38 13.79 12.52 -4.84
N GLU A 39 14.76 11.82 -4.24
CA GLU A 39 14.65 10.37 -4.04
C GLU A 39 13.42 10.07 -3.16
N SER A 40 12.42 9.40 -3.75
CA SER A 40 11.25 8.95 -3.02
C SER A 40 11.65 7.85 -2.04
N ILE A 41 11.35 8.05 -0.75
CA ILE A 41 11.59 7.02 0.28
C ILE A 41 10.81 5.72 0.01
N VAL A 42 9.68 5.81 -0.68
CA VAL A 42 8.90 4.66 -1.15
C VAL A 42 9.37 4.30 -2.55
N SER A 43 9.94 3.11 -2.72
CA SER A 43 10.48 2.67 -4.01
C SER A 43 9.37 2.37 -5.02
N LYS A 44 9.72 2.39 -6.32
CA LYS A 44 8.78 1.97 -7.39
C LYS A 44 8.26 0.54 -7.15
N ASN A 45 9.14 -0.35 -6.68
CA ASN A 45 8.80 -1.73 -6.32
C ASN A 45 7.78 -1.76 -5.18
N ALA A 46 7.92 -0.91 -4.16
CA ALA A 46 6.94 -0.82 -3.08
C ALA A 46 5.58 -0.34 -3.59
N LEU A 47 5.54 0.63 -4.51
CA LEU A 47 4.28 1.10 -5.10
C LEU A 47 3.57 -0.02 -5.89
N GLU A 48 4.31 -0.74 -6.74
CA GLU A 48 3.77 -1.90 -7.45
C GLU A 48 3.27 -2.97 -6.46
N HIS A 49 4.08 -3.30 -5.47
CA HIS A 49 3.75 -4.25 -4.42
C HIS A 49 2.46 -3.86 -3.68
N ILE A 50 2.29 -2.60 -3.29
CA ILE A 50 1.12 -2.15 -2.53
C ILE A 50 -0.14 -2.15 -3.40
N PHE A 51 -0.07 -1.58 -4.62
CA PHE A 51 -1.26 -1.24 -5.41
C PHE A 51 -1.64 -2.28 -6.46
N HIS A 52 -0.68 -3.04 -6.98
CA HIS A 52 -0.92 -4.04 -8.02
C HIS A 52 -0.69 -5.47 -7.51
N GLY A 53 0.20 -5.61 -6.53
CA GLY A 53 0.79 -6.89 -6.16
C GLY A 53 1.82 -7.34 -7.19
N ASN A 54 2.64 -8.30 -6.80
CA ASN A 54 3.71 -8.81 -7.63
C ASN A 54 3.91 -10.32 -7.40
N ILE A 55 4.63 -10.98 -8.30
CA ILE A 55 5.06 -12.36 -8.11
C ILE A 55 6.48 -12.34 -7.55
N ASN A 56 6.72 -13.01 -6.42
CA ASN A 56 8.05 -13.09 -5.83
C ASN A 56 8.97 -14.06 -6.59
N GLY A 57 10.26 -14.09 -6.25
CA GLY A 57 11.24 -14.97 -6.91
C GLY A 57 10.96 -16.48 -6.80
N LYS A 58 10.00 -16.90 -5.97
CA LYS A 58 9.52 -18.30 -5.88
C LYS A 58 8.28 -18.55 -6.75
N GLY A 59 7.89 -17.59 -7.58
CA GLY A 59 6.70 -17.69 -8.40
C GLY A 59 5.39 -17.61 -7.59
N LEU A 60 5.40 -17.07 -6.38
CA LEU A 60 4.22 -16.94 -5.51
C LEU A 60 3.71 -15.50 -5.47
N PRO A 61 2.38 -15.29 -5.35
CA PRO A 61 1.79 -13.96 -5.16
C PRO A 61 2.35 -13.25 -3.93
N SER A 62 2.51 -11.94 -4.04
CA SER A 62 3.03 -11.04 -3.02
C SER A 62 2.36 -9.66 -3.15
N GLY A 63 2.27 -8.90 -2.06
CA GLY A 63 1.69 -7.56 -2.11
C GLY A 63 0.16 -7.51 -2.26
N TYR A 64 -0.35 -6.53 -2.97
CA TYR A 64 -1.77 -6.22 -3.11
C TYR A 64 -2.45 -5.94 -1.76
N HIS A 65 -2.18 -4.73 -1.28
CA HIS A 65 -2.63 -4.20 0.01
C HIS A 65 -3.64 -3.05 -0.17
N LYS A 66 -4.00 -2.71 -1.41
CA LYS A 66 -5.13 -1.84 -1.75
C LYS A 66 -5.79 -2.40 -3.01
N PRO A 67 -7.09 -2.77 -2.98
CA PRO A 67 -7.76 -3.23 -4.19
C PRO A 67 -7.66 -2.18 -5.30
N SER A 68 -7.37 -2.63 -6.51
CA SER A 68 -7.22 -1.78 -7.70
C SER A 68 -7.85 -2.48 -8.89
N ILE A 69 -8.64 -1.75 -9.67
CA ILE A 69 -9.25 -2.26 -10.91
C ILE A 69 -8.22 -2.66 -11.98
N MET A 70 -6.97 -2.19 -11.85
CA MET A 70 -5.91 -2.53 -12.80
C MET A 70 -5.24 -3.88 -12.46
N SER A 71 -5.53 -4.46 -11.31
CA SER A 71 -5.00 -5.78 -10.94
C SER A 71 -5.90 -6.89 -11.45
N LYS A 72 -5.29 -7.99 -11.93
CA LYS A 72 -5.99 -9.25 -12.24
C LYS A 72 -6.24 -10.10 -10.99
N ALA A 73 -5.95 -9.57 -9.81
CA ALA A 73 -6.09 -10.29 -8.55
C ALA A 73 -7.54 -10.38 -8.09
N THR A 74 -7.95 -11.56 -7.63
CA THR A 74 -9.26 -11.77 -6.99
C THR A 74 -9.10 -11.77 -5.48
N ILE A 75 -10.05 -11.17 -4.75
CA ILE A 75 -10.07 -11.15 -3.29
C ILE A 75 -11.23 -12.01 -2.79
N SER A 76 -10.96 -12.89 -1.82
CA SER A 76 -11.96 -13.73 -1.16
C SER A 76 -11.73 -13.78 0.35
N ASN A 77 -12.65 -14.40 1.10
CA ASN A 77 -12.55 -14.56 2.56
C ASN A 77 -12.27 -13.25 3.32
N ILE A 78 -12.96 -12.18 2.91
CA ILE A 78 -12.80 -10.83 3.47
C ILE A 78 -13.37 -10.78 4.90
N SER A 79 -12.60 -10.25 5.85
CA SER A 79 -13.06 -9.99 7.22
C SER A 79 -13.81 -8.66 7.33
N SER A 80 -14.50 -8.45 8.45
CA SER A 80 -14.82 -7.09 8.92
C SER A 80 -13.54 -6.28 9.12
N SER A 81 -13.66 -4.97 9.02
CA SER A 81 -12.55 -4.05 9.30
C SER A 81 -12.32 -3.89 10.80
N ASP A 82 -11.07 -3.60 11.17
CA ASP A 82 -10.72 -3.19 12.52
C ASP A 82 -11.04 -1.70 12.77
N LYS A 83 -10.69 -1.20 13.96
CA LYS A 83 -10.94 0.19 14.37
C LYS A 83 -10.28 1.25 13.48
N PHE A 84 -9.30 0.86 12.66
CA PHE A 84 -8.62 1.74 11.71
C PHE A 84 -9.16 1.62 10.28
N GLY A 85 -10.11 0.71 10.05
CA GLY A 85 -10.60 0.39 8.71
C GLY A 85 -9.76 -0.66 7.98
N VAL A 86 -8.74 -1.24 8.63
CA VAL A 86 -7.89 -2.29 8.04
C VAL A 86 -8.69 -3.59 8.04
N TYR A 87 -8.64 -4.33 6.95
CA TYR A 87 -9.27 -5.64 6.85
C TYR A 87 -8.29 -6.67 6.27
N LYS A 88 -8.65 -7.94 6.33
CA LYS A 88 -7.83 -9.03 5.78
C LYS A 88 -8.63 -9.93 4.85
N GLY A 89 -7.93 -10.63 3.98
CA GLY A 89 -8.54 -11.56 3.04
C GLY A 89 -7.50 -12.41 2.32
N MET A 90 -7.98 -13.27 1.45
CA MET A 90 -7.17 -14.07 0.54
C MET A 90 -7.08 -13.37 -0.82
N VAL A 91 -5.88 -13.32 -1.38
CA VAL A 91 -5.59 -12.77 -2.70
C VAL A 91 -5.18 -13.91 -3.60
N GLU A 92 -5.83 -14.04 -4.75
CA GLU A 92 -5.46 -14.98 -5.80
C GLU A 92 -4.83 -14.23 -6.98
N MET A 93 -3.67 -14.69 -7.43
CA MET A 93 -3.02 -14.25 -8.65
C MET A 93 -2.46 -15.46 -9.39
N ASN A 94 -2.75 -15.58 -10.69
CA ASN A 94 -2.25 -16.66 -11.54
C ASN A 94 -2.51 -18.06 -10.95
N GLY A 95 -3.72 -18.29 -10.42
CA GLY A 95 -4.13 -19.57 -9.82
C GLY A 95 -3.46 -19.92 -8.50
N LYS A 96 -2.73 -18.99 -7.89
CA LYS A 96 -2.09 -19.15 -6.58
C LYS A 96 -2.68 -18.18 -5.58
N THR A 97 -2.84 -18.61 -4.34
CA THR A 97 -3.43 -17.80 -3.28
C THR A 97 -2.41 -17.40 -2.22
N LYS A 98 -2.64 -16.25 -1.60
CA LYS A 98 -1.91 -15.80 -0.40
C LYS A 98 -2.82 -15.07 0.56
N PHE A 99 -2.39 -14.93 1.80
CA PHE A 99 -3.00 -14.01 2.75
C PHE A 99 -2.58 -12.55 2.47
N SER A 100 -3.48 -11.59 2.68
CA SER A 100 -3.19 -10.15 2.65
C SER A 100 -3.98 -9.37 3.70
N THR A 101 -3.40 -8.25 4.11
CA THR A 101 -4.10 -7.18 4.83
C THR A 101 -4.22 -5.97 3.92
N PHE A 102 -5.28 -5.18 4.11
CA PHE A 102 -5.62 -4.10 3.20
C PHE A 102 -5.74 -2.78 3.94
N PHE A 103 -5.22 -1.73 3.33
CA PHE A 103 -5.43 -0.36 3.79
C PHE A 103 -6.92 -0.02 3.72
N PRO A 104 -7.40 0.95 4.52
CA PRO A 104 -8.80 1.32 4.54
C PRO A 104 -9.34 1.64 3.15
N ASP A 105 -10.57 1.22 2.88
CA ASP A 105 -11.16 1.43 1.56
C ASP A 105 -11.33 2.93 1.21
N SER A 106 -11.56 3.74 2.24
CA SER A 106 -11.62 5.20 2.15
C SER A 106 -10.28 5.88 1.85
N TRP A 107 -9.16 5.16 1.95
CA TRP A 107 -7.84 5.75 1.68
C TRP A 107 -7.49 5.69 0.19
N ASN A 108 -7.12 6.85 -0.34
CA ASN A 108 -6.54 6.98 -1.67
C ASN A 108 -5.01 6.72 -1.63
N ARG A 109 -4.38 6.73 -2.82
CA ARG A 109 -2.93 6.52 -2.97
C ARG A 109 -2.08 7.50 -2.14
N VAL A 110 -2.48 8.76 -2.07
CA VAL A 110 -1.76 9.80 -1.33
C VAL A 110 -1.81 9.53 0.18
N ASN A 111 -2.98 9.19 0.72
CA ASN A 111 -3.13 8.84 2.14
C ASN A 111 -2.23 7.67 2.53
N ILE A 112 -2.17 6.63 1.69
CA ILE A 112 -1.33 5.45 1.92
C ILE A 112 0.16 5.84 1.92
N ILE A 113 0.63 6.56 0.89
CA ILE A 113 2.05 6.95 0.79
C ILE A 113 2.44 7.85 1.96
N ASN A 114 1.61 8.83 2.32
CA ASN A 114 1.89 9.74 3.44
C ASN A 114 1.93 8.98 4.77
N SER A 115 1.05 8.01 5.00
CA SER A 115 1.09 7.19 6.22
C SER A 115 2.36 6.33 6.32
N ILE A 116 2.87 5.83 5.18
CA ILE A 116 4.13 5.07 5.14
C ILE A 116 5.31 5.99 5.46
N LYS A 117 5.32 7.22 4.90
CA LYS A 117 6.34 8.24 5.18
C LYS A 117 6.34 8.64 6.65
N GLU A 118 5.16 8.93 7.20
CA GLU A 118 4.99 9.26 8.62
C GLU A 118 5.57 8.16 9.52
N VAL A 119 5.24 6.89 9.23
CA VAL A 119 5.77 5.77 10.02
C VAL A 119 7.28 5.60 9.82
N HIS A 120 7.78 5.81 8.60
CA HIS A 120 9.20 5.72 8.28
C HIS A 120 10.04 6.78 9.00
N GLU A 121 9.57 8.03 9.05
CA GLU A 121 10.24 9.14 9.75
C GLU A 121 10.42 8.86 11.26
N GLY A 122 9.54 8.04 11.84
CA GLY A 122 9.64 7.59 13.24
C GLY A 122 10.56 6.39 13.47
N ILE A 123 11.13 5.77 12.43
CA ILE A 123 11.99 4.58 12.54
C ILE A 123 13.44 4.98 12.75
N GLN A 124 14.07 4.41 13.78
CA GLN A 124 15.53 4.40 13.91
C GLN A 124 16.11 3.29 13.03
N PHE A 125 16.44 3.64 11.78
CA PHE A 125 17.03 2.71 10.83
C PHE A 125 18.46 2.34 11.27
N ASN A 126 18.73 1.03 11.35
CA ASN A 126 20.06 0.52 11.72
C ASN A 126 20.59 -0.54 10.75
N LYS A 127 19.71 -1.24 10.02
CA LYS A 127 20.06 -2.20 8.97
C LYS A 127 18.85 -2.52 8.11
N ALA A 128 19.08 -3.12 6.94
CA ALA A 128 17.99 -3.67 6.14
C ALA A 128 17.16 -4.68 6.94
N GLY A 129 15.83 -4.63 6.81
CA GLY A 129 14.96 -5.57 7.51
C GLY A 129 13.52 -5.11 7.68
N TRP A 130 12.77 -5.91 8.45
CA TRP A 130 11.40 -5.60 8.83
C TRP A 130 11.36 -4.62 9.99
N TYR A 131 10.60 -3.55 9.80
CA TYR A 131 10.26 -2.59 10.84
C TYR A 131 8.74 -2.51 10.97
N THR A 132 8.27 -2.16 12.16
CA THR A 132 6.86 -1.87 12.41
C THR A 132 6.80 -0.61 13.23
N GLY A 133 6.05 0.36 12.73
CA GLY A 133 5.70 1.56 13.49
C GLY A 133 4.20 1.81 13.40
N LYS A 134 3.77 2.93 13.97
CA LYS A 134 2.35 3.32 14.01
C LYS A 134 2.22 4.73 13.48
N THR A 135 1.16 4.97 12.71
CA THR A 135 0.75 6.34 12.36
C THR A 135 0.37 7.11 13.63
N SER A 136 0.22 8.43 13.54
CA SER A 136 -0.29 9.29 14.62
C SER A 136 -1.64 8.83 15.16
N SER A 137 -2.49 8.24 14.30
CA SER A 137 -3.76 7.64 14.71
C SER A 137 -3.61 6.32 15.49
N GLY A 138 -2.40 5.76 15.54
CA GLY A 138 -2.08 4.48 16.17
C GLY A 138 -2.18 3.26 15.25
N MET A 139 -2.54 3.44 13.97
CA MET A 139 -2.63 2.34 13.00
C MET A 139 -1.24 1.76 12.72
N PRO A 140 -1.00 0.46 12.98
CA PRO A 140 0.30 -0.17 12.75
C PRO A 140 0.55 -0.43 11.27
N ILE A 141 1.74 -0.07 10.78
CA ILE A 141 2.23 -0.37 9.45
C ILE A 141 3.54 -1.15 9.58
N LYS A 142 3.63 -2.28 8.89
CA LYS A 142 4.86 -3.06 8.79
C LYS A 142 5.48 -2.82 7.42
N MET A 143 6.80 -2.60 7.40
CA MET A 143 7.55 -2.29 6.19
C MET A 143 8.90 -3.00 6.15
N TRP A 144 9.36 -3.33 4.94
CA TRP A 144 10.72 -3.78 4.70
C TRP A 144 11.55 -2.60 4.21
N LEU A 145 12.62 -2.28 4.95
CA LEU A 145 13.61 -1.29 4.56
C LEU A 145 14.82 -1.98 3.95
N ASN A 146 15.30 -1.50 2.82
CA ASN A 146 16.53 -2.02 2.20
C ASN A 146 17.79 -1.40 2.83
N GLU A 147 18.96 -1.72 2.29
CA GLU A 147 20.26 -1.28 2.82
C GLU A 147 20.43 0.24 2.83
N LYS A 148 19.70 0.95 1.97
CA LYS A 148 19.67 2.42 1.91
C LYS A 148 18.58 3.03 2.81
N GLY A 149 17.84 2.20 3.55
CA GLY A 149 16.70 2.64 4.35
C GLY A 149 15.44 2.97 3.54
N LEU A 150 15.41 2.70 2.23
CA LEU A 150 14.22 2.91 1.40
C LEU A 150 13.19 1.79 1.63
N VAL A 151 11.92 2.13 1.54
CA VAL A 151 10.80 1.19 1.67
C VAL A 151 10.63 0.41 0.37
N ASP A 152 10.82 -0.92 0.42
CA ASP A 152 10.55 -1.84 -0.70
C ASP A 152 9.25 -2.64 -0.54
N THR A 153 8.65 -2.62 0.65
CA THR A 153 7.36 -3.23 0.93
C THR A 153 6.73 -2.54 2.11
N ALA A 154 5.41 -2.31 2.08
CA ALA A 154 4.65 -1.87 3.25
C ALA A 154 3.21 -2.38 3.21
N PHE A 155 2.64 -2.65 4.38
CA PHE A 155 1.25 -3.05 4.53
C PHE A 155 0.73 -2.74 5.94
N PRO A 156 -0.58 -2.50 6.09
CA PRO A 156 -1.16 -2.28 7.42
C PRO A 156 -1.22 -3.62 8.18
N VAL A 157 -1.05 -3.58 9.49
CA VAL A 157 -1.22 -4.75 10.34
C VAL A 157 -2.65 -4.75 10.89
N TYR A 158 -3.42 -5.78 10.57
CA TYR A 158 -4.78 -5.94 11.09
C TYR A 158 -4.74 -6.16 12.61
N SER A 159 -5.40 -5.29 13.38
CA SER A 159 -5.57 -5.47 14.83
C SER A 159 -6.96 -6.03 15.11
N LYS A 160 -7.06 -7.13 15.85
CA LYS A 160 -8.36 -7.54 16.42
C LYS A 160 -8.77 -6.61 17.57
#